data_AF-A0A2T0T796-F1
#
_entry.id   AF-A0A2T0T796-F1
#
_cell.length_a   1.000
_cell.length_b   1.000
_cell.length_c   1.000
_cell.angle_alpha   90.00
_cell.angle_beta   90.00
_cell.angle_gamma   90.00
#
_symmetry.space_group_name_H-M   'P 1'
#
loop_
_entity.id
_entity.type
_entity.pdbx_description
1 polymer ?
#
loop_
_entity_poly.entity_id
_entity_poly.type
_entity_poly.pdbx_seq_one_letter_code
_entity_poly.pdbx_strand_id
1 'polypeptide(L)'
;MNITKLASALVGTAAIALGTVGVAEAAAPLAPCTASDLDITAHQHPWPPNDQDQLFYLAFDAKPGTACTMRSMIGDLVFHDASGTRLGISVAYPNPGDEKPVVMAPGRQKVAYIASKKGTGQGYPVAFATFTLLSAESDRAVSVAWPAPLTGGPARLGHVGDAVS
;
A
#
# COMPACT_ATOMS: atom_id res chain seq x y z
N MET A 1 4.93 -80.09 40.02
CA MET A 1 6.25 -80.12 39.34
C MET A 1 6.05 -80.77 37.98
N ASN A 2 6.03 -79.96 36.92
CA ASN A 2 6.13 -80.40 35.52
C ASN A 2 6.60 -79.19 34.69
N ILE A 3 7.58 -79.46 33.84
CA ILE A 3 8.48 -78.53 33.15
C ILE A 3 8.07 -78.44 31.67
N THR A 4 8.52 -77.37 30.98
CA THR A 4 8.75 -77.25 29.51
C THR A 4 7.52 -76.91 28.65
N LYS A 5 7.52 -76.01 27.64
CA LYS A 5 8.52 -75.54 26.66
C LYS A 5 8.24 -74.10 26.16
N LEU A 6 9.30 -73.45 25.69
CA LEU A 6 9.40 -72.19 24.93
C LEU A 6 8.62 -72.18 23.60
N ALA A 7 8.11 -71.01 23.19
CA ALA A 7 8.08 -70.61 21.78
C ALA A 7 7.98 -69.08 21.64
N SER A 8 8.99 -68.51 21.00
CA SER A 8 9.10 -67.12 20.56
C SER A 8 8.06 -66.80 19.47
N ALA A 9 7.52 -65.58 19.48
CA ALA A 9 6.84 -65.01 18.31
C ALA A 9 7.10 -63.50 18.17
N LEU A 10 8.01 -63.22 17.22
CA LEU A 10 8.08 -62.09 16.30
C LEU A 10 7.45 -60.72 16.65
N VAL A 11 8.37 -59.76 16.77
CA VAL A 11 8.31 -58.36 16.34
C VAL A 11 7.19 -58.04 15.33
N GLY A 12 6.27 -57.16 15.74
CA GLY A 12 5.33 -56.46 14.86
C GLY A 12 5.41 -54.96 15.10
N THR A 13 6.45 -54.31 14.59
CA THR A 13 6.51 -52.84 14.49
C THR A 13 5.50 -52.39 13.45
N ALA A 14 4.31 -51.98 13.89
CA ALA A 14 3.40 -51.19 13.08
C ALA A 14 4.04 -49.81 12.88
N ALA A 15 4.72 -49.63 11.75
CA ALA A 15 5.11 -48.31 11.27
C ALA A 15 3.82 -47.56 10.92
N ILE A 16 3.34 -46.75 11.87
CA ILE A 16 2.34 -45.73 11.58
C ILE A 16 3.07 -44.69 10.74
N ALA A 17 3.07 -44.87 9.43
CA ALA A 17 3.37 -43.80 8.50
C ALA A 17 2.22 -42.78 8.62
N LEU A 18 2.32 -41.90 9.61
CA LEU A 18 1.66 -40.60 9.57
C LEU A 18 2.27 -39.86 8.38
N GLY A 19 1.77 -40.17 7.19
CA GLY A 19 1.91 -39.30 6.05
C GLY A 19 1.32 -37.98 6.47
N THR A 20 2.17 -37.03 6.83
CA THR A 20 1.83 -35.61 6.84
C THR A 20 1.47 -35.27 5.40
N VAL A 21 0.21 -35.50 5.04
CA VAL A 21 -0.44 -34.79 3.94
C VAL A 21 -0.17 -33.34 4.24
N GLY A 22 0.82 -32.79 3.54
CA GLY A 22 1.11 -31.37 3.55
C GLY A 22 -0.14 -30.71 2.99
N VAL A 23 -1.05 -30.34 3.88
CA VAL A 23 -2.07 -29.36 3.57
C VAL A 23 -1.24 -28.12 3.25
N ALA A 24 -1.12 -27.81 1.95
CA ALA A 24 -0.68 -26.51 1.55
C ALA A 24 -1.65 -25.54 2.21
N GLU A 25 -1.24 -24.94 3.33
CA GLU A 25 -1.99 -23.86 3.95
C GLU A 25 -2.06 -22.77 2.88
N ALA A 26 -3.22 -22.70 2.21
CA ALA A 26 -3.54 -21.58 1.36
C ALA A 26 -3.46 -20.36 2.27
N ALA A 27 -2.44 -19.52 2.05
CA ALA A 27 -2.25 -18.32 2.83
C ALA A 27 -3.58 -17.56 2.88
N ALA A 28 -4.06 -17.30 4.09
CA ALA A 28 -5.30 -16.55 4.26
C ALA A 28 -5.17 -15.21 3.53
N PRO A 29 -6.24 -14.73 2.87
CA PRO A 29 -6.21 -13.43 2.21
C PRO A 29 -5.85 -12.35 3.24
N LEU A 30 -4.91 -11.48 2.87
CA LEU A 30 -4.52 -10.36 3.73
C LEU A 30 -5.71 -9.42 3.93
N ALA A 31 -5.83 -8.88 5.15
CA ALA A 31 -6.84 -7.90 5.47
C ALA A 31 -6.68 -6.61 4.62
N PRO A 32 -7.76 -5.87 4.35
CA PRO A 32 -7.67 -4.54 3.73
C PRO A 32 -6.87 -3.58 4.61
N CYS A 33 -6.04 -2.72 4.01
CA CYS A 33 -5.34 -1.69 4.78
C CYS A 33 -6.30 -0.61 5.31
N THR A 34 -6.04 -0.17 6.55
CA THR A 34 -6.60 1.05 7.14
C THR A 34 -5.58 2.19 7.09
N ALA A 35 -6.01 3.41 7.39
CA ALA A 35 -5.10 4.55 7.52
C ALA A 35 -4.14 4.36 8.71
N SER A 36 -4.61 3.73 9.79
CA SER A 36 -3.78 3.44 10.97
C SER A 36 -2.68 2.41 10.72
N ASP A 37 -2.80 1.57 9.69
CA ASP A 37 -1.81 0.55 9.33
C ASP A 37 -0.59 1.11 8.59
N LEU A 38 -0.70 2.34 8.08
CA LEU A 38 0.26 2.94 7.16
C LEU A 38 0.87 4.21 7.76
N ASP A 39 2.16 4.40 7.50
CA ASP A 39 2.82 5.70 7.59
C ASP A 39 2.86 6.29 6.18
N ILE A 40 2.22 7.44 6.00
CA ILE A 40 2.07 8.08 4.69
C ILE A 40 2.72 9.46 4.73
N THR A 41 3.63 9.72 3.80
CA THR A 41 4.35 10.99 3.69
C THR A 41 4.33 11.51 2.26
N ALA A 42 4.38 12.83 2.08
CA ALA A 42 4.44 13.44 0.76
C ALA A 42 5.82 14.07 0.53
N HIS A 43 6.36 13.86 -0.68
CA HIS A 43 7.69 14.31 -1.06
C HIS A 43 7.66 14.96 -2.43
N GLN A 44 8.57 15.92 -2.65
CA GLN A 44 8.84 16.44 -3.97
C GLN A 44 9.96 15.63 -4.60
N HIS A 45 9.75 15.13 -5.81
CA HIS A 45 10.79 14.45 -6.56
C HIS A 45 11.71 15.49 -7.23
N PRO A 46 13.04 15.42 -7.03
CA PRO A 46 13.97 16.43 -7.55
C PRO A 46 14.16 16.35 -9.07
N TRP A 47 13.87 15.20 -9.68
CA TRP A 47 14.01 14.97 -11.13
C TRP A 47 12.66 14.65 -11.76
N PRO A 48 11.89 15.65 -12.21
CA PRO A 48 10.67 15.38 -12.98
C PRO A 48 11.02 14.77 -14.35
N PRO A 49 10.10 14.02 -14.97
CA PRO A 49 10.35 13.35 -16.25
C PRO A 49 10.58 14.32 -17.42
N ASN A 50 10.19 15.59 -17.25
CA ASN A 50 10.48 16.68 -18.18
C ASN A 50 10.62 18.00 -17.40
N ASP A 51 11.21 19.00 -18.04
CA ASP A 51 11.48 20.33 -17.49
C ASP A 51 10.21 21.18 -17.28
N GLN A 52 9.09 20.79 -17.89
CA GLN A 52 7.80 21.47 -17.84
C GLN A 52 6.87 20.96 -16.73
N ASP A 53 7.27 19.95 -15.96
CA ASP A 53 6.45 19.32 -14.93
C ASP A 53 7.11 19.43 -13.54
N GLN A 54 6.29 19.47 -12.49
CA GLN A 54 6.70 19.16 -11.13
C GLN A 54 6.23 17.75 -10.82
N LEU A 55 7.07 16.99 -10.12
CA LEU A 55 6.75 15.64 -9.70
C LEU A 55 6.79 15.57 -8.18
N PHE A 56 5.74 15.01 -7.61
CA PHE A 56 5.59 14.69 -6.20
C PHE A 56 5.29 13.21 -6.08
N TYR A 57 5.45 12.66 -4.89
CA TYR A 57 4.98 11.32 -4.59
C TYR A 57 4.46 11.24 -3.15
N LEU A 58 3.42 10.43 -2.98
CA LEU A 58 2.97 9.93 -1.69
C LEU A 58 3.70 8.61 -1.46
N ALA A 59 4.50 8.53 -0.41
CA ALA A 59 5.13 7.31 0.05
C ALA A 59 4.23 6.63 1.08
N PHE A 60 4.02 5.33 0.91
CA PHE A 60 3.21 4.48 1.77
C PHE A 60 4.09 3.38 2.34
N ASP A 61 4.25 3.38 3.66
CA ASP A 61 5.00 2.39 4.40
C ASP A 61 4.07 1.65 5.37
N ALA A 62 4.07 0.31 5.33
CA ALA A 62 3.32 -0.46 6.31
C ALA A 62 4.05 -0.43 7.66
N LYS A 63 3.30 -0.19 8.74
CA LYS A 63 3.85 -0.18 10.09
C LYS A 63 4.41 -1.57 10.48
N PRO A 64 5.40 -1.64 11.39
CA PRO A 64 5.98 -2.90 11.84
C PRO A 64 4.90 -3.90 12.27
N GLY A 65 5.03 -5.16 11.82
CA GLY A 65 4.08 -6.23 12.13
C GLY A 65 2.78 -6.20 11.31
N THR A 66 2.61 -5.24 10.39
CA THR A 66 1.39 -5.09 9.60
C THR A 66 1.61 -5.56 8.16
N ALA A 67 0.78 -6.47 7.69
CA ALA A 67 0.67 -6.85 6.28
C ALA A 67 -0.79 -6.77 5.87
N CYS A 68 -1.06 -5.98 4.83
CA CYS A 68 -2.42 -5.72 4.37
C CYS A 68 -2.43 -5.53 2.86
N THR A 69 -3.62 -5.52 2.27
CA THR A 69 -3.80 -5.26 0.83
C THR A 69 -4.63 -3.99 0.64
N MET A 70 -4.24 -3.14 -0.31
CA MET A 70 -5.04 -1.99 -0.72
C MET A 70 -5.26 -1.97 -2.22
N ARG A 71 -6.28 -1.25 -2.66
CA ARG A 71 -6.47 -0.89 -4.06
C ARG A 71 -5.32 0.00 -4.53
N SER A 72 -4.86 -0.12 -5.78
CA SER A 72 -3.79 0.74 -6.32
C SER A 72 -4.23 2.19 -6.60
N MET A 73 -5.37 2.62 -6.07
CA MET A 73 -5.91 3.95 -6.21
C MET A 73 -6.30 4.51 -4.85
N ILE A 74 -6.14 5.83 -4.70
CA ILE A 74 -6.71 6.61 -3.61
C ILE A 74 -7.92 7.40 -4.12
N GLY A 75 -8.88 7.65 -3.25
CA GLY A 75 -10.06 8.47 -3.52
C GLY A 75 -9.93 9.87 -2.97
N ASP A 76 -10.72 10.80 -3.53
CA ASP A 76 -11.00 12.11 -2.93
C ASP A 76 -9.75 12.92 -2.52
N LEU A 77 -8.68 12.88 -3.33
CA LEU A 77 -7.50 13.72 -3.14
C LEU A 77 -7.88 15.19 -3.27
N VAL A 78 -7.69 15.92 -2.17
CA VAL A 78 -7.96 17.35 -2.05
C VAL A 78 -6.76 18.03 -1.41
N PHE A 79 -6.39 19.19 -1.96
CA PHE A 79 -5.31 20.02 -1.45
C PHE A 79 -5.86 21.18 -0.62
N HIS A 80 -5.16 21.54 0.45
CA HIS A 80 -5.55 22.59 1.37
C HIS A 80 -4.40 23.57 1.60
N ASP A 81 -4.74 24.83 1.87
CA ASP A 81 -3.77 25.81 2.39
C ASP A 81 -3.54 25.66 3.90
N ALA A 82 -2.69 26.50 4.47
CA ALA A 82 -2.35 26.47 5.90
C ALA A 82 -3.52 26.81 6.83
N SER A 83 -4.59 27.44 6.33
CA SER A 83 -5.82 27.73 7.08
C SER A 83 -6.81 26.55 7.07
N GLY A 84 -6.52 25.51 6.28
CA GLY A 84 -7.42 24.38 6.02
C GLY A 84 -8.40 24.62 4.88
N THR A 85 -8.31 25.76 4.19
CA THR A 85 -9.20 26.06 3.06
C THR A 85 -8.87 25.15 1.88
N ARG A 86 -9.90 24.53 1.30
CA ARG A 86 -9.77 23.71 0.09
C ARG A 86 -9.30 24.56 -1.08
N LEU A 87 -8.20 24.14 -1.70
CA LEU A 87 -7.69 24.70 -2.93
C LEU A 87 -8.42 24.06 -4.12
N GLY A 88 -8.85 24.87 -5.08
CA GLY A 88 -9.59 24.44 -6.28
C GLY A 88 -8.75 23.70 -7.32
N ILE A 89 -7.77 22.90 -6.89
CA ILE A 89 -6.88 22.14 -7.76
C ILE A 89 -7.60 20.86 -8.20
N SER A 90 -7.91 20.75 -9.49
CA SER A 90 -8.47 19.53 -10.06
C SER A 90 -7.44 18.41 -10.13
N VAL A 91 -7.87 17.18 -9.83
CA VAL A 91 -7.04 15.97 -9.93
C VAL A 91 -7.58 15.06 -11.03
N ALA A 92 -6.72 14.71 -11.97
CA ALA A 92 -6.96 13.65 -12.94
C ALA A 92 -6.51 12.31 -12.35
N TYR A 93 -7.46 11.39 -12.18
CA TYR A 93 -7.23 10.06 -11.63
C TYR A 93 -6.83 9.07 -12.72
N PRO A 94 -6.08 8.01 -12.39
CA PRO A 94 -5.81 6.96 -13.33
C PRO A 94 -7.09 6.18 -13.66
N ASN A 95 -7.06 5.43 -14.76
CA ASN A 95 -8.20 4.64 -15.20
C ASN A 95 -8.51 3.52 -14.18
N PRO A 96 -9.75 3.44 -13.65
CA PRO A 96 -10.11 2.39 -12.69
C PRO A 96 -10.04 0.98 -13.26
N GLY A 97 -10.09 0.80 -14.58
CA GLY A 97 -9.95 -0.52 -15.22
C GLY A 97 -8.55 -1.12 -15.12
N ASP A 98 -7.53 -0.32 -14.84
CA ASP A 98 -6.11 -0.74 -14.76
C ASP A 98 -5.66 -1.03 -13.31
N GLU A 99 -6.61 -0.97 -12.36
CA GLU A 99 -6.34 -1.14 -10.95
C GLU A 99 -5.92 -2.57 -10.59
N LYS A 100 -4.94 -2.68 -9.68
CA LYS A 100 -4.46 -3.96 -9.16
C LYS A 100 -4.37 -3.90 -7.64
N PRO A 101 -4.60 -5.02 -6.92
CA PRO A 101 -4.31 -5.09 -5.50
C PRO A 101 -2.81 -4.85 -5.25
N VAL A 102 -2.51 -4.06 -4.23
CA VAL A 102 -1.16 -3.76 -3.77
C VAL A 102 -0.98 -4.34 -2.38
N VAL A 103 -0.04 -5.27 -2.24
CA VAL A 103 0.36 -5.79 -0.93
C VAL A 103 1.28 -4.79 -0.27
N MET A 104 0.87 -4.35 0.92
CA MET A 104 1.65 -3.51 1.82
C MET A 104 2.32 -4.39 2.85
N ALA A 105 3.64 -4.25 3.00
CA ALA A 105 4.42 -5.00 3.97
C ALA A 105 5.59 -4.13 4.47
N PRO A 106 6.06 -4.34 5.71
CA PRO A 106 7.10 -3.50 6.29
C PRO A 106 8.40 -3.62 5.49
N GLY A 107 9.08 -2.49 5.28
CA GLY A 107 10.31 -2.42 4.48
C GLY A 107 10.10 -2.51 2.96
N ARG A 108 8.85 -2.52 2.48
CA ARG A 108 8.51 -2.48 1.05
C ARG A 108 7.64 -1.26 0.76
N GLN A 109 8.29 -0.10 0.71
CA GLN A 109 7.62 1.16 0.39
C GLN A 109 6.90 1.08 -0.95
N LYS A 110 5.68 1.61 -0.99
CA LYS A 110 4.92 1.86 -2.22
C LYS A 110 4.77 3.35 -2.43
N VAL A 111 4.57 3.76 -3.68
CA VAL A 111 4.43 5.17 -4.03
C VAL A 111 3.26 5.41 -4.97
N ALA A 112 2.59 6.55 -4.82
CA ALA A 112 1.75 7.13 -5.85
C ALA A 112 2.35 8.45 -6.30
N TYR A 113 2.71 8.53 -7.58
CA TYR A 113 3.25 9.75 -8.17
C TYR A 113 2.15 10.75 -8.50
N ILE A 114 2.42 12.02 -8.27
CA ILE A 114 1.54 13.13 -8.58
C ILE A 114 2.32 14.13 -9.42
N ALA A 115 1.93 14.30 -10.67
CA ALA A 115 2.58 15.22 -11.59
C ALA A 115 1.68 16.43 -11.87
N SER A 116 2.19 17.64 -11.65
CA SER A 116 1.57 18.88 -12.11
C SER A 116 2.43 19.51 -13.19
N LYS A 117 1.89 20.49 -13.90
CA LYS A 117 2.75 21.39 -14.68
C LYS A 117 3.68 22.16 -13.74
N LYS A 118 4.77 22.67 -14.31
CA LYS A 118 5.67 23.65 -13.72
C LYS A 118 5.47 24.93 -14.53
N GLY A 119 5.24 26.08 -13.91
CA GLY A 119 5.17 27.32 -14.68
C GLY A 119 4.42 28.48 -14.05
N THR A 120 4.33 29.56 -14.82
CA THR A 120 3.86 30.92 -14.48
C THR A 120 2.35 31.03 -14.21
N GLY A 121 1.65 29.91 -14.06
CA GLY A 121 0.24 29.90 -13.68
C GLY A 121 0.03 30.30 -12.22
N GLN A 122 -1.20 30.19 -11.75
CA GLN A 122 -1.51 30.38 -10.33
C GLN A 122 -0.71 29.40 -9.48
N GLY A 123 0.14 29.94 -8.60
CA GLY A 123 0.80 29.17 -7.56
C GLY A 123 -0.20 28.86 -6.45
N TYR A 124 -0.26 27.61 -6.03
CA TYR A 124 -1.11 27.17 -4.93
C TYR A 124 -0.24 26.91 -3.70
N PRO A 125 -0.44 27.66 -2.60
CA PRO A 125 0.33 27.50 -1.36
C PRO A 125 -0.20 26.28 -0.57
N VAL A 126 -0.10 25.11 -1.17
CA VAL A 126 -0.54 23.85 -0.55
C VAL A 126 0.27 23.60 0.71
N ALA A 127 -0.42 23.44 1.83
CA ALA A 127 0.18 23.08 3.11
C ALA A 127 -0.01 21.61 3.45
N PHE A 128 -1.15 21.02 3.08
CA PHE A 128 -1.43 19.60 3.27
C PHE A 128 -2.42 19.08 2.22
N ALA A 129 -2.49 17.77 2.10
CA ALA A 129 -3.47 17.07 1.26
C ALA A 129 -4.25 16.06 2.11
N THR A 130 -5.53 15.89 1.79
CA THR A 130 -6.38 14.85 2.34
C THR A 130 -6.85 13.91 1.25
N PHE A 131 -7.02 12.63 1.56
CA PHE A 131 -7.57 11.64 0.64
C PHE A 131 -8.14 10.45 1.41
N THR A 132 -8.79 9.52 0.71
CA THR A 132 -9.29 8.27 1.28
C THR A 132 -8.58 7.06 0.69
N LEU A 133 -8.23 6.09 1.53
CA LEU A 133 -7.93 4.75 1.08
C LEU A 133 -9.21 4.10 0.56
N LEU A 134 -9.16 3.46 -0.61
CA LEU A 134 -10.30 2.74 -1.16
C LEU A 134 -10.38 1.34 -0.54
N SER A 135 -10.70 1.27 0.75
CA SER A 135 -10.96 0.01 1.48
C SER A 135 -12.41 -0.06 1.97
N ALA A 136 -12.85 -1.25 2.36
CA ALA A 136 -14.16 -1.47 2.98
C ALA A 136 -14.21 -1.01 4.45
N GLU A 137 -13.04 -0.63 5.01
CA GLU A 137 -12.88 -0.25 6.41
C GLU A 137 -13.32 1.20 6.66
N SER A 138 -13.71 1.49 7.90
CA SER A 138 -14.11 2.85 8.30
C SER A 138 -12.91 3.79 8.47
N ASP A 139 -11.77 3.26 8.90
CA ASP A 139 -10.53 4.03 9.08
C ASP A 139 -9.76 4.16 7.76
N ARG A 140 -10.19 5.12 6.95
CA ARG A 140 -9.68 5.31 5.58
C ARG A 140 -9.21 6.72 5.26
N ALA A 141 -9.50 7.69 6.13
CA ALA A 141 -9.17 9.09 5.88
C ALA A 141 -7.71 9.36 6.21
N VAL A 142 -6.99 9.99 5.28
CA VAL A 142 -5.58 10.30 5.41
C VAL A 142 -5.40 11.81 5.25
N SER A 143 -4.51 12.38 6.06
CA SER A 143 -4.04 13.76 5.93
C SER A 143 -2.52 13.78 5.98
N VAL A 144 -1.88 14.42 5.00
CA VAL A 144 -0.43 14.47 4.87
C VAL A 144 0.05 15.90 4.65
N ALA A 145 1.10 16.30 5.38
CA ALA A 145 1.79 17.56 5.14
C ALA A 145 2.38 17.56 3.72
N TRP A 146 2.23 18.68 3.02
CA TRP A 146 2.65 18.81 1.63
C TRP A 146 3.98 19.55 1.52
N PRO A 147 4.95 19.08 0.72
CA PRO A 147 6.34 19.51 0.83
C PRO A 147 6.64 20.85 0.12
N ALA A 148 5.88 21.20 -0.92
CA ALA A 148 6.11 22.42 -1.69
C ALA A 148 4.86 22.86 -2.47
N PRO A 149 4.73 24.15 -2.83
CA PRO A 149 3.63 24.65 -3.64
C PRO A 149 3.45 23.91 -4.98
N LEU A 150 2.19 23.75 -5.40
CA LEU A 150 1.85 23.32 -6.76
C LEU A 150 1.79 24.53 -7.69
N THR A 151 2.36 24.43 -8.89
CA THR A 151 2.42 25.55 -9.85
C THR A 151 1.77 25.21 -11.18
N GLY A 152 0.49 25.55 -11.36
CA GLY A 152 -0.20 25.39 -12.64
C GLY A 152 -1.33 24.36 -12.65
N GLY A 153 -1.56 23.77 -13.83
CA GLY A 153 -2.77 23.01 -14.21
C GLY A 153 -3.07 21.76 -13.36
N PRO A 154 -4.05 20.93 -13.79
CA PRO A 154 -4.55 19.83 -12.96
C PRO A 154 -3.42 18.89 -12.56
N ALA A 155 -3.46 18.44 -11.31
CA ALA A 155 -2.57 17.39 -10.83
C ALA A 155 -2.98 16.06 -11.46
N ARG A 156 -2.02 15.25 -11.90
CA ARG A 156 -2.25 13.92 -12.46
C ARG A 156 -1.73 12.89 -11.47
N LEU A 157 -2.61 12.03 -11.00
CA LEU A 157 -2.30 10.97 -10.04
C LEU A 157 -2.00 9.67 -10.79
N GLY A 158 -0.92 8.98 -10.39
CA GLY A 158 -0.61 7.61 -10.80
C GLY A 158 -1.17 6.57 -9.83
N HIS A 159 -1.13 5.31 -10.24
CA HIS A 159 -1.43 4.21 -9.34
C HIS A 159 -0.41 4.10 -8.20
N VAL A 160 -0.86 3.62 -7.04
CA VAL A 160 0.01 3.15 -5.96
C VAL A 160 0.72 1.87 -6.44
N GLY A 161 2.04 1.83 -6.36
CA GLY A 161 2.82 0.69 -6.81
C GLY A 161 4.24 0.69 -6.25
N ASP A 162 5.08 -0.22 -6.73
CA ASP A 162 6.52 -0.14 -6.46
C ASP A 162 7.08 1.17 -7.02
N ALA A 163 8.06 1.76 -6.33
CA ALA A 163 8.76 2.92 -6.83
C ALA A 163 9.44 2.59 -8.16
N VAL A 164 9.22 3.43 -9.17
CA VAL A 164 9.90 3.30 -10.45
C VAL A 164 11.18 4.13 -10.39
N SER A 165 12.30 3.47 -10.68
CA SER A 165 13.63 4.07 -10.80
C SER A 165 13.89 4.59 -12.20
#